data_AF-A0A8C7L7E1-F1
#
_entry.id   AF-A0A8C7L7E1-F1
#
_cell.length_a   1.000
_cell.length_b   1.000
_cell.length_c   1.000
_cell.angle_alpha   90.00
_cell.angle_beta   90.00
_cell.angle_gamma   90.00
#
_symmetry.space_group_name_H-M   'P 1'
#
loop_
_entity.id
_entity.type
_entity.pdbx_description
1 polymer ?
#
loop_
_entity_poly.entity_id
_entity_poly.type
_entity_poly.pdbx_seq_one_letter_code
_entity_poly.pdbx_strand_id
1 'polypeptide(L)'
;ITVTGRVLPNAKRFHVNLQCGSKEKPDVALHFNPRYDESKHHVACNTMLSSKWGPEERKYYIPMTQEERFTLLFLVNRDTYSVRRLLSLILRLHIFVLLSTY
;
A
#
# COMPACT_ATOMS: atom_id res chain seq x y z
N ILE A 1 3.54 -11.41 -2.90
CA ILE A 1 3.90 -10.53 -4.05
C ILE A 1 5.09 -9.67 -3.62
N THR A 2 6.15 -9.60 -4.41
CA THR A 2 7.35 -8.82 -4.09
C THR A 2 7.50 -7.66 -5.08
N VAL A 3 7.71 -6.45 -4.57
CA VAL A 3 7.92 -5.24 -5.38
C VAL A 3 9.25 -4.62 -4.98
N THR A 4 10.16 -4.49 -5.94
CA THR A 4 11.46 -3.82 -5.78
C THR A 4 11.46 -2.52 -6.54
N GLY A 5 12.02 -1.47 -5.95
CA GLY A 5 12.08 -0.17 -6.62
C GLY A 5 12.95 0.84 -5.88
N ARG A 6 12.90 2.08 -6.35
CA ARG A 6 13.51 3.23 -5.70
C ARG A 6 12.49 4.36 -5.63
N VAL A 7 12.35 4.99 -4.47
CA VAL A 7 11.56 6.23 -4.37
C VAL A 7 12.37 7.34 -5.03
N LEU A 8 11.79 8.06 -5.99
CA LEU A 8 12.49 9.15 -6.66
C LEU A 8 12.74 10.34 -5.72
N PRO A 9 13.79 11.15 -5.97
CA PRO A 9 13.95 12.43 -5.30
C PRO A 9 12.69 13.28 -5.47
N ASN A 10 12.26 13.98 -4.42
CA ASN A 10 11.07 14.83 -4.41
C ASN A 10 9.75 14.12 -4.77
N ALA A 11 9.71 12.79 -4.76
CA ALA A 11 8.48 12.04 -5.00
C ALA A 11 7.44 12.40 -3.94
N LYS A 12 6.30 12.93 -4.36
CA LYS A 12 5.19 13.25 -3.45
C LYS A 12 4.51 12.00 -2.94
N ARG A 13 4.31 11.01 -3.82
CA ARG A 13 3.62 9.74 -3.52
C ARG A 13 3.85 8.73 -4.61
N PHE A 14 3.60 7.46 -4.29
CA PHE A 14 3.40 6.39 -5.27
C PHE A 14 2.35 5.42 -4.73
N HIS A 15 1.86 4.49 -5.55
CA HIS A 15 0.93 3.47 -5.05
C HIS A 15 1.20 2.09 -5.66
N VAL A 16 0.75 1.07 -4.94
CA VAL A 16 0.63 -0.31 -5.40
C VAL A 16 -0.83 -0.72 -5.23
N ASN A 17 -1.47 -1.13 -6.31
CA ASN A 17 -2.83 -1.65 -6.30
C ASN A 17 -2.81 -3.17 -6.51
N LEU A 18 -3.50 -3.89 -5.62
CA LEU A 18 -3.95 -5.25 -5.90
C LEU A 18 -5.41 -5.14 -6.36
N GLN A 19 -5.65 -5.36 -7.65
CA GLN A 19 -6.92 -5.06 -8.29
C GLN A 19 -7.49 -6.26 -9.06
N CYS A 20 -8.82 -6.26 -9.22
CA CYS A 20 -9.55 -7.34 -9.87
C CYS A 20 -9.64 -7.11 -11.39
N GLY A 21 -8.68 -7.70 -12.10
CA GLY A 21 -8.62 -7.69 -13.56
C GLY A 21 -8.05 -6.39 -14.14
N SER A 22 -8.24 -6.23 -15.45
CA SER A 22 -7.65 -5.16 -16.26
C SER A 22 -8.69 -4.22 -16.89
N LYS A 23 -9.93 -4.24 -16.39
CA LYS A 23 -10.97 -3.31 -16.82
C LYS A 23 -10.56 -1.87 -16.52
N GLU A 24 -11.17 -0.90 -17.19
CA GLU A 24 -10.88 0.53 -17.00
C GLU A 24 -11.06 1.00 -15.55
N LYS A 25 -12.05 0.43 -14.84
CA LYS A 25 -12.36 0.75 -13.45
C LYS A 25 -12.50 -0.54 -12.64
N PRO A 26 -11.39 -1.22 -12.33
CA PRO A 26 -11.41 -2.45 -11.56
C PRO A 26 -11.59 -2.12 -10.08
N ASP A 27 -12.23 -3.02 -9.35
CA ASP A 27 -12.20 -2.96 -7.90
C ASP A 27 -10.77 -3.16 -7.39
N VAL A 28 -10.41 -2.44 -6.33
CA VAL A 28 -9.08 -2.47 -5.73
C VAL A 28 -9.21 -3.08 -4.34
N ALA A 29 -8.74 -4.31 -4.21
CA ALA A 29 -8.75 -5.07 -2.96
C ALA A 29 -7.68 -4.59 -1.97
N LEU A 30 -6.63 -3.92 -2.46
CA LEU A 30 -5.68 -3.18 -1.63
C LEU A 30 -5.08 -2.03 -2.44
N HIS A 31 -5.28 -0.81 -1.96
CA HIS A 31 -4.53 0.37 -2.37
C HIS A 31 -3.50 0.68 -1.28
N PHE A 32 -2.21 0.54 -1.59
CA PHE A 32 -1.13 0.92 -0.69
C PHE A 32 -0.46 2.19 -1.23
N ASN A 33 -0.56 3.30 -0.52
CA ASN A 33 -0.15 4.62 -1.01
C ASN A 33 0.67 5.40 0.02
N PRO A 34 2.01 5.25 0.01
CA PRO A 34 2.93 6.14 0.70
C PRO A 34 2.81 7.57 0.20
N ARG A 35 2.64 8.52 1.13
CA ARG A 35 2.53 9.96 0.87
C ARG A 35 3.58 10.72 1.67
N TYR A 36 4.37 11.51 0.97
CA TYR A 36 5.49 12.32 1.46
C TYR A 36 5.21 13.82 1.39
N ASP A 37 4.11 14.23 0.76
CA ASP A 37 3.72 15.63 0.56
C ASP A 37 2.76 16.18 1.62
N GLU A 38 2.38 15.36 2.60
CA GLU A 38 1.53 15.77 3.71
C GLU A 38 2.35 16.13 4.96
N SER A 39 1.78 16.97 5.83
CA SER A 39 2.43 17.47 7.05
C SER A 39 2.96 16.36 7.96
N LYS A 40 2.32 15.18 7.92
CA LYS A 40 2.82 13.94 8.50
C LYS A 40 2.89 12.87 7.41
N HIS A 41 4.12 12.53 7.05
CA HIS A 41 4.40 11.40 6.16
C HIS A 41 3.72 10.14 6.71
N HIS A 42 2.92 9.48 5.87
CA HIS A 42 2.22 8.27 6.24
C HIS A 42 1.97 7.38 5.01
N VAL A 43 1.55 6.14 5.27
CA VAL A 43 0.97 5.26 4.27
C VAL A 43 -0.54 5.28 4.41
N ALA A 44 -1.24 5.69 3.36
CA ALA A 44 -2.67 5.54 3.21
C ALA A 44 -2.98 4.15 2.63
N CYS A 45 -3.88 3.41 3.28
CA CYS A 45 -4.39 2.13 2.80
C CYS A 45 -5.90 2.23 2.61
N ASN A 46 -6.43 1.66 1.53
CA ASN A 46 -7.86 1.68 1.25
C ASN A 46 -8.29 0.53 0.33
N THR A 47 -9.59 0.36 0.16
CA THR A 47 -10.22 -0.44 -0.89
C THR A 47 -11.16 0.41 -1.73
N MET A 48 -11.24 0.04 -3.01
CA MET A 48 -12.24 0.58 -3.92
C MET A 48 -13.18 -0.54 -4.34
N LEU A 49 -14.49 -0.36 -4.10
CA LEU A 49 -15.55 -1.26 -4.57
C LEU A 49 -16.55 -0.45 -5.40
N SER A 50 -16.95 -0.97 -6.55
CA SER A 50 -17.86 -0.29 -7.48
C SER A 50 -17.43 1.16 -7.76
N SER A 51 -16.13 1.35 -8.01
CA SER A 51 -15.51 2.68 -8.24
C SER A 51 -15.65 3.69 -7.10
N LYS A 52 -15.92 3.23 -5.87
CA LYS A 52 -15.99 4.07 -4.67
C LYS A 52 -14.94 3.66 -3.65
N TRP A 53 -14.15 4.63 -3.20
CA TRP A 53 -13.20 4.43 -2.12
C TRP A 53 -13.92 4.29 -0.78
N GLY A 54 -13.45 3.33 0.04
CA GLY A 54 -13.88 3.19 1.41
C GLY A 54 -13.20 4.17 2.36
N PRO A 55 -13.36 3.96 3.69
CA PRO A 55 -12.61 4.70 4.71
C PRO A 55 -11.11 4.39 4.63
N GLU A 56 -10.28 5.43 4.71
CA GLU A 56 -8.82 5.29 4.67
C GLU A 56 -8.24 4.84 6.02
N GLU A 57 -7.38 3.82 6.00
CA GLU A 57 -6.48 3.49 7.11
C GLU A 57 -5.15 4.23 6.94
N ARG A 58 -4.73 5.00 7.96
CA ARG A 58 -3.44 5.71 7.95
C ARG A 58 -2.43 5.06 8.88
N LYS A 59 -1.24 4.76 8.37
CA LYS A 59 -0.10 4.30 9.17
C LYS A 59 0.99 5.37 9.11
N TYR A 60 1.25 6.05 10.23
CA TYR A 60 2.24 7.13 10.36
C TYR A 60 3.70 6.66 10.41
N TYR A 61 3.95 5.50 9.80
CA TYR A 61 5.28 4.96 9.60
C TYR A 61 5.39 4.60 8.13
N ILE A 62 6.34 5.22 7.43
CA ILE A 62 6.65 4.85 6.05
C ILE A 62 7.90 3.97 6.06
N PRO A 63 7.83 2.75 5.50
CA PRO A 63 8.97 1.83 5.51
C PRO A 63 10.10 2.23 4.56
N MET A 64 9.98 3.31 3.79
CA MET A 64 11.01 3.81 2.88
C MET A 64 10.95 5.33 2.74
N THR A 65 12.10 5.99 2.71
CA THR A 65 12.20 7.43 2.46
C THR A 65 12.37 7.73 0.97
N GLN A 66 12.25 9.00 0.61
CA GLN A 66 12.67 9.47 -0.72
C GLN A 66 14.12 9.07 -0.98
N GLU A 67 14.45 8.82 -2.24
CA GLU A 67 15.78 8.41 -2.72
C GLU A 67 16.24 6.98 -2.35
N GLU A 68 15.48 6.31 -1.51
CA GLU A 68 15.82 5.00 -0.99
C GLU A 68 15.39 3.86 -1.94
N ARG A 69 16.26 2.85 -2.09
CA ARG A 69 15.88 1.57 -2.71
C ARG A 69 15.09 0.73 -1.72
N PHE A 70 14.00 0.13 -2.18
CA PHE A 70 13.13 -0.69 -1.34
C PHE A 70 12.87 -2.05 -1.96
N THR A 71 12.54 -3.00 -1.09
CA THR A 71 11.91 -4.27 -1.44
C THR A 71 10.76 -4.49 -0.49
N LEU A 72 9.54 -4.45 -1.01
CA LEU A 72 8.31 -4.67 -0.27
C LEU A 72 7.76 -6.05 -0.57
N LEU A 73 7.44 -6.80 0.48
CA LEU A 73 6.71 -8.06 0.42
C LEU A 73 5.28 -7.82 0.89
N PHE A 74 4.34 -7.99 -0.03
CA PHE A 74 2.91 -8.03 0.22
C PHE A 74 2.50 -9.49 0.43
N LEU A 75 2.10 -9.81 1.65
CA LEU A 75 1.54 -11.09 2.07
C LEU A 75 0.02 -10.97 2.09
N VAL A 76 -0.64 -11.85 1.34
CA VAL A 76 -2.10 -11.97 1.35
C VAL A 76 -2.45 -13.10 2.32
N ASN A 77 -3.17 -12.76 3.38
CA ASN A 77 -3.72 -13.74 4.32
C ASN A 77 -5.24 -13.82 4.09
N ARG A 78 -5.89 -14.77 4.77
CA ARG A 78 -7.33 -15.00 4.65
C ARG A 78 -8.18 -13.75 4.88
N ASP A 79 -7.80 -12.93 5.86
CA ASP A 79 -8.62 -11.78 6.31
C ASP A 79 -7.86 -10.45 6.29
N THR A 80 -6.58 -10.46 5.94
CA THR A 80 -5.71 -9.27 6.05
C THR A 80 -4.58 -9.27 5.02
N TYR A 81 -4.06 -8.09 4.75
CA TYR A 81 -2.80 -7.91 4.05
C TYR A 81 -1.70 -7.58 5.05
N SER A 82 -0.50 -8.12 4.84
CA SER A 82 0.70 -7.68 5.55
C SER A 82 1.74 -7.15 4.60
N VAL A 83 2.27 -5.96 4.87
CA VAL A 83 3.38 -5.37 4.10
C VAL A 83 4.63 -5.37 4.96
N ARG A 84 5.73 -5.89 4.39
CA ARG A 84 7.05 -5.96 5.04
C ARG A 84 8.13 -5.40 4.14
N ARG A 85 9.10 -4.70 4.73
CA ARG A 85 10.36 -4.36 4.07
C ARG A 85 11.39 -5.46 4.35
N LEU A 86 12.10 -5.94 3.34
CA LEU A 86 12.97 -7.11 3.45
C LEU A 86 14.43 -6.83 3.87
N LEU A 87 14.89 -5.58 3.83
CA LEU A 87 16.32 -5.23 4.03
C LEU A 87 16.63 -4.42 5.31
N SER A 88 15.64 -4.19 6.18
CA SER A 88 15.82 -3.52 7.48
C SER A 88 14.71 -3.95 8.43
N LEU A 89 14.97 -3.93 9.75
CA LEU A 89 14.06 -4.21 10.89
C LEU A 89 12.60 -4.53 10.52
N ILE A 90 12.19 -5.76 10.87
CA ILE A 90 10.86 -6.35 10.59
C ILE A 90 9.75 -5.37 10.99
N LEU A 91 9.16 -4.71 10.00
CA LEU A 91 7.92 -3.97 10.20
C LEU A 91 6.79 -4.75 9.53
N ARG A 92 5.75 -5.05 10.30
CA ARG A 92 4.56 -5.79 9.89
C ARG A 92 3.39 -4.83 9.94
N LEU A 93 3.05 -4.21 8.82
CA LEU A 93 1.79 -3.46 8.72
C LEU A 93 0.66 -4.47 8.57
N HIS A 94 -0.17 -4.62 9.59
CA HIS A 94 -1.46 -5.28 9.46
C HIS A 94 -2.46 -4.29 8.87
N ILE A 95 -2.99 -4.63 7.71
CA ILE A 95 -3.97 -3.83 6.99
C ILE A 95 -5.27 -4.66 6.97
N PHE A 96 -6.33 -4.09 7.53
CA PHE A 96 -7.66 -4.70 7.61
C PHE A 96 -8.53 -4.09 6.53
N VAL A 97 -8.37 -4.64 5.33
CA VAL A 97 -9.20 -4.25 4.20
C VAL A 97 -10.16 -5.39 3.94
N LEU A 98 -11.46 -5.09 3.98
CA LEU A 98 -12.54 -6.07 3.85
C LEU A 98 -12.34 -6.92 2.59
N LEU A 99 -12.01 -8.20 2.81
CA LEU A 99 -12.12 -9.25 1.80
C LEU A 99 -13.57 -9.75 1.64
N SER A 100 -14.51 -9.16 2.38
CA SER A 100 -15.93 -9.50 2.34
C SER A 100 -16.60 -8.88 1.12
N THR A 101 -16.31 -9.42 -0.07
CA THR A 101 -17.22 -9.61 -1.22
C THR A 101 -16.40 -9.95 -2.46
N TYR A 102 -15.83 -11.16 -2.50
CA TYR A 102 -15.53 -11.87 -3.74
C TYR A 102 -15.96 -13.32 -3.58
#